data_AF-A0A0F9XZP8-F1
#
_entry.id   AF-A0A0F9XZP8-F1
#
_cell.length_a   1.000
_cell.length_b   1.000
_cell.length_c   1.000
_cell.angle_alpha   90.00
_cell.angle_beta   90.00
_cell.angle_gamma   90.00
#
_symmetry.space_group_name_H-M   'P 1'
#
loop_
_entity.id
_entity.type
_entity.pdbx_description
1 polymer ?
#
loop_
_entity_poly.entity_id
_entity_poly.type
_entity_poly.pdbx_seq_one_letter_code
_entity_poly.pdbx_strand_id
1 'polypeptide(L)'
;MTAAMLIEKSRSIGIVLTLSGDTIVWLSDNPPEPELLAALRENRLSVIHALRMGIPISLNALDWLAQVAVLLSTDASTLLEHGLVDTDDLVEQYRTHPRFTARLIESSPAWLRLNLGRGKTRELHAREVRTECVPTEINKAGMPEIQYVPEWIAKRDAIYSHALGHCKKWFPPASRYSPAGARLLALYQGAPQ
;
A
#
# COMPACT_ATOMS: atom_id res chain seq x y z
N MET A 1 13.05 38.79 6.07
CA MET A 1 11.65 38.39 5.79
C MET A 1 11.57 36.87 5.85
N THR A 2 10.55 36.28 6.48
CA THR A 2 10.42 34.80 6.52
C THR A 2 9.73 34.27 5.26
N ALA A 3 9.92 32.99 4.97
CA ALA A 3 9.29 32.33 3.82
C ALA A 3 7.76 32.44 3.84
N ALA A 4 7.12 32.25 5.00
CA ALA A 4 5.68 32.41 5.16
C ALA A 4 5.23 33.83 4.83
N MET A 5 5.95 34.86 5.31
CA MET A 5 5.64 36.26 4.99
C MET A 5 5.77 36.57 3.50
N LEU A 6 6.73 35.96 2.80
CA LEU A 6 6.89 36.13 1.35
C LEU A 6 5.73 35.49 0.57
N ILE A 7 5.26 34.31 1.01
CA ILE A 7 4.10 33.64 0.42
C ILE A 7 2.82 34.46 0.66
N GLU A 8 2.62 34.96 1.88
CA GLU A 8 1.50 35.82 2.26
C GLU A 8 1.49 37.13 1.45
N LYS A 9 2.66 37.80 1.36
CA LYS A 9 2.84 39.04 0.59
C LYS A 9 2.60 38.82 -0.90
N SER A 10 3.01 37.69 -1.45
CA SER A 10 2.73 37.34 -2.85
C SER A 10 1.23 37.19 -3.07
N ARG A 11 0.54 36.48 -2.17
CA ARG A 11 -0.92 36.28 -2.23
C ARG A 11 -1.68 37.60 -2.11
N SER A 12 -1.24 38.54 -1.26
CA SER A 12 -1.90 39.85 -1.12
C SER A 12 -1.81 40.72 -2.36
N ILE A 13 -0.85 40.45 -3.26
CA ILE A 13 -0.66 41.15 -4.54
C ILE A 13 -1.29 40.33 -5.70
N GLY A 14 -2.04 39.27 -5.38
CA GLY A 14 -2.70 38.42 -6.38
C GLY A 14 -1.78 37.39 -7.05
N ILE A 15 -0.58 37.18 -6.51
CA ILE A 15 0.40 36.22 -7.04
C ILE A 15 0.35 34.94 -6.22
N VAL A 16 -0.05 33.84 -6.85
CA VAL A 16 -0.04 32.52 -6.20
C VAL A 16 1.27 31.83 -6.53
N LEU A 17 2.11 31.64 -5.52
CA LEU A 17 3.33 30.84 -5.63
C LEU A 17 2.98 29.35 -5.53
N THR A 18 3.50 28.57 -6.45
CA THR A 18 3.35 27.11 -6.53
C THR A 18 4.71 26.48 -6.81
N LEU A 19 4.78 25.17 -6.68
CA LEU A 19 5.98 24.41 -7.04
C LEU A 19 5.74 23.57 -8.29
N SER A 20 6.69 23.62 -9.22
CA SER A 20 6.85 22.64 -10.28
C SER A 20 8.17 21.91 -10.03
N GLY A 21 8.11 20.80 -9.31
CA GLY A 21 9.29 20.13 -8.75
C GLY A 21 10.02 21.03 -7.75
N ASP A 22 11.30 21.32 -8.00
CA ASP A 22 12.15 22.19 -7.18
C ASP A 22 12.12 23.68 -7.61
N THR A 23 11.24 24.03 -8.53
CA THR A 23 11.18 25.39 -9.09
C THR A 23 9.93 26.09 -8.59
N ILE A 24 10.12 27.30 -8.04
CA ILE A 24 9.03 28.18 -7.67
C ILE A 24 8.43 28.74 -8.96
N VAL A 25 7.15 28.48 -9.20
CA VAL A 25 6.38 28.99 -10.34
C VAL A 25 5.28 29.88 -9.80
N TRP A 26 4.96 30.96 -10.49
CA TRP A 26 3.87 31.85 -10.09
C TRP A 26 2.71 31.78 -11.10
N LEU A 27 1.49 31.88 -10.57
CA LEU A 27 0.27 32.13 -11.33
C LEU A 27 -0.19 33.56 -11.06
N SER A 28 -0.14 34.40 -12.09
CA SER A 28 -0.57 35.80 -12.06
C SER A 28 -0.61 36.34 -13.48
N ASP A 29 -1.55 37.25 -13.77
CA ASP A 29 -1.60 37.99 -15.03
C ASP A 29 -0.45 39.02 -15.16
N ASN A 30 0.14 39.41 -14.02
CA ASN A 30 1.25 40.36 -13.94
C ASN A 30 2.52 39.72 -13.35
N PRO A 31 3.72 40.06 -13.84
CA PRO A 31 4.96 39.57 -13.28
C PRO A 31 5.17 40.10 -11.85
N PRO A 32 5.81 39.31 -10.96
CA PRO A 32 6.17 39.79 -9.63
C PRO A 32 7.13 40.98 -9.70
N GLU A 33 6.96 41.93 -8.78
CA GLU A 33 7.85 43.08 -8.66
C GLU A 33 9.31 42.65 -8.45
N PRO A 34 10.29 43.43 -8.96
CA PRO A 34 11.70 43.05 -8.92
C PRO A 34 12.23 42.87 -7.50
N GLU A 35 11.71 43.63 -6.54
CA GLU A 35 12.07 43.52 -5.12
C GLU A 35 11.56 42.22 -4.49
N LEU A 36 10.35 41.79 -4.86
CA LEU A 36 9.78 40.51 -4.45
C LEU A 36 10.56 39.34 -5.08
N LEU A 37 10.95 39.45 -6.35
CA LEU A 37 11.80 38.46 -7.02
C LEU A 37 13.17 38.33 -6.35
N ALA A 38 13.80 39.44 -5.96
CA ALA A 38 15.07 39.43 -5.24
C ALA A 38 14.92 38.72 -3.89
N ALA A 39 13.87 39.05 -3.13
CA ALA A 39 13.59 38.42 -1.84
C ALA A 39 13.27 36.92 -1.95
N LEU A 40 12.54 36.50 -3.01
CA LEU A 40 12.25 35.09 -3.30
C LEU A 40 13.51 34.31 -3.70
N ARG A 41 14.44 34.93 -4.41
CA ARG A 41 15.73 34.33 -4.76
C ARG A 41 16.62 34.14 -3.55
N GLU A 42 16.72 35.16 -2.70
CA GLU A 42 17.51 35.12 -1.47
C GLU A 42 16.99 34.07 -0.48
N ASN A 43 15.66 33.88 -0.42
CA ASN A 43 14.99 32.95 0.48
C ASN A 43 14.50 31.67 -0.21
N ARG A 44 15.06 31.31 -1.37
CA ARG A 44 14.53 30.28 -2.27
C ARG A 44 14.26 28.95 -1.55
N LEU A 45 15.25 28.42 -0.83
CA LEU A 45 15.13 27.12 -0.15
C LEU A 45 14.04 27.12 0.92
N SER A 46 14.00 28.18 1.73
CA SER A 46 12.99 28.34 2.79
C SER A 46 11.58 28.48 2.21
N VAL A 47 11.42 29.17 1.07
CA VAL A 47 10.13 29.30 0.37
C VAL A 47 9.69 27.99 -0.25
N ILE A 48 10.59 27.23 -0.89
CA ILE A 48 10.29 25.89 -1.40
C ILE A 48 9.82 24.99 -0.25
N HIS A 49 10.53 24.97 0.87
CA HIS A 49 10.15 24.16 2.02
C HIS A 49 8.78 24.57 2.59
N ALA A 50 8.53 25.87 2.76
CA ALA A 50 7.25 26.37 3.24
C ALA A 50 6.09 26.07 2.26
N LEU A 51 6.33 26.15 0.95
CA LEU A 51 5.35 25.77 -0.06
C LEU A 51 5.07 24.26 -0.02
N ARG A 52 6.10 23.40 0.13
CA ARG A 52 5.90 21.95 0.29
C ARG A 52 5.04 21.59 1.49
N MET A 53 5.33 22.19 2.65
CA MET A 53 4.56 21.97 3.87
C MET A 53 3.13 22.50 3.78
N GLY A 54 2.89 23.50 2.91
CA GLY A 54 1.58 24.11 2.70
C GLY A 54 0.78 23.58 1.51
N ILE A 55 1.32 22.66 0.69
CA ILE A 55 0.58 22.04 -0.41
C ILE A 55 -0.41 21.03 0.18
N PRO A 56 -1.73 21.21 -0.03
CA PRO A 56 -2.70 20.22 0.41
C PRO A 56 -2.48 18.91 -0.37
N ILE A 57 -2.23 17.83 0.36
CA ILE A 57 -2.13 16.48 -0.21
C ILE A 57 -3.48 16.16 -0.88
N SER A 58 -3.44 15.77 -2.15
CA SER A 58 -4.65 15.40 -2.89
C SER A 58 -5.35 14.20 -2.21
N LEU A 59 -6.69 14.20 -2.16
CA LEU A 59 -7.49 13.07 -1.68
C LEU A 59 -7.08 11.75 -2.36
N ASN A 60 -6.78 11.77 -3.65
CA ASN A 60 -6.33 10.60 -4.39
C ASN A 60 -4.98 10.06 -3.89
N ALA A 61 -4.09 10.94 -3.43
CA ALA A 61 -2.80 10.55 -2.87
C ALA A 61 -2.96 9.95 -1.45
N LEU A 62 -3.92 10.45 -0.67
CA LEU A 62 -4.29 9.86 0.62
C LEU A 62 -4.93 8.47 0.45
N ASP A 63 -5.83 8.31 -0.53
CA ASP A 63 -6.43 7.02 -0.86
C ASP A 63 -5.39 6.01 -1.36
N TRP A 64 -4.42 6.49 -2.15
CA TRP A 64 -3.27 5.68 -2.56
C TRP A 64 -2.43 5.25 -1.36
N LEU A 65 -2.13 6.16 -0.43
CA LEU A 65 -1.36 5.87 0.78
C LEU A 65 -2.09 4.85 1.66
N ALA A 66 -3.41 4.98 1.80
CA ALA A 66 -4.24 4.02 2.52
C ALA A 66 -4.16 2.62 1.89
N GLN A 67 -4.16 2.51 0.56
CA GLN A 67 -3.99 1.24 -0.13
C GLN A 67 -2.59 0.64 0.08
N VAL A 68 -1.53 1.45 0.06
CA VAL A 68 -0.17 1.00 0.39
C VAL A 68 -0.11 0.48 1.83
N ALA A 69 -0.73 1.20 2.77
CA ALA A 69 -0.80 0.82 4.17
C ALA A 69 -1.51 -0.54 4.37
N VAL A 70 -2.64 -0.75 3.70
CA VAL A 70 -3.37 -2.04 3.73
C VAL A 70 -2.50 -3.19 3.24
N LEU A 71 -1.77 -3.00 2.14
CA LEU A 71 -0.87 -4.03 1.61
C LEU A 71 0.26 -4.39 2.58
N LEU A 72 0.77 -3.40 3.30
CA LEU A 72 1.81 -3.55 4.32
C LEU A 72 1.24 -3.99 5.68
N SER A 73 -0.07 -4.22 5.78
CA SER A 73 -0.78 -4.53 7.04
C SER A 73 -0.50 -3.50 8.14
N THR A 74 -0.48 -2.21 7.78
CA THR A 74 -0.23 -1.08 8.67
C THR A 74 -1.22 0.06 8.41
N ASP A 75 -1.13 1.12 9.20
CA ASP A 75 -1.82 2.38 9.07
C ASP A 75 -0.99 3.41 8.27
N ALA A 76 -1.68 4.33 7.58
CA ALA A 76 -1.07 5.39 6.79
C ALA A 76 -0.24 6.36 7.64
N SER A 77 -0.66 6.63 8.88
CA SER A 77 0.07 7.45 9.86
C SER A 77 1.46 6.89 10.14
N THR A 78 1.58 5.58 10.40
CA THR A 78 2.86 4.91 10.62
C THR A 78 3.81 5.07 9.42
N LEU A 79 3.29 5.04 8.19
CA LEU A 79 4.13 5.21 7.00
C LEU A 79 4.75 6.61 6.94
N LEU A 80 3.97 7.64 7.32
CA LEU A 80 4.42 9.02 7.36
C LEU A 80 5.34 9.29 8.56
N GLU A 81 4.96 8.83 9.75
CA GLU A 81 5.71 9.05 11.00
C GLU A 81 7.11 8.44 10.96
N HIS A 82 7.25 7.28 10.32
CA HIS A 82 8.54 6.62 10.15
C HIS A 82 9.29 7.01 8.88
N GLY A 83 8.76 7.96 8.09
CA GLY A 83 9.38 8.43 6.85
C GLY A 83 9.58 7.32 5.83
N LEU A 84 8.67 6.34 5.80
CA LEU A 84 8.67 5.27 4.79
C LEU A 84 8.00 5.74 3.49
N VAL A 85 7.10 6.70 3.62
CA VAL A 85 6.53 7.51 2.55
C VAL A 85 6.53 8.93 3.08
N ASP A 86 7.11 9.87 2.35
CA ASP A 86 7.03 11.29 2.70
C ASP A 86 6.04 12.05 1.79
N THR A 87 5.91 13.35 2.02
CA THR A 87 5.01 14.20 1.24
C THR A 87 5.45 14.34 -0.21
N ASP A 88 6.76 14.24 -0.49
CA ASP A 88 7.30 14.31 -1.84
C ASP A 88 6.99 12.99 -2.58
N ASP A 89 7.13 11.84 -1.91
CA ASP A 89 6.70 10.53 -2.43
C ASP A 89 5.20 10.51 -2.77
N LEU A 90 4.36 11.15 -1.96
CA LEU A 90 2.93 11.26 -2.24
C LEU A 90 2.63 12.06 -3.51
N VAL A 91 3.43 13.09 -3.80
CA VAL A 91 3.26 13.90 -5.02
C VAL A 91 3.78 13.16 -6.25
N GLU A 92 4.87 12.39 -6.11
CA GLU A 92 5.54 11.71 -7.21
C GLU A 92 4.95 10.33 -7.54
N GLN A 93 4.59 9.54 -6.52
CA GLN A 93 4.30 8.12 -6.67
C GLN A 93 2.81 7.78 -6.65
N TYR A 94 1.90 8.71 -6.34
CA TYR A 94 0.46 8.38 -6.23
C TYR A 94 -0.16 7.82 -7.52
N ARG A 95 0.47 8.07 -8.68
CA ARG A 95 0.05 7.54 -9.98
C ARG A 95 0.57 6.13 -10.25
N THR A 96 1.53 5.66 -9.46
CA THR A 96 2.09 4.31 -9.53
C THR A 96 1.18 3.35 -8.79
N HIS A 97 1.05 2.11 -9.26
CA HIS A 97 0.21 1.12 -8.57
C HIS A 97 0.75 0.86 -7.14
N PRO A 98 -0.09 0.95 -6.09
CA PRO A 98 0.31 0.76 -4.68
C PRO A 98 1.14 -0.48 -4.36
N ARG A 99 0.97 -1.57 -5.12
CA ARG A 99 1.70 -2.83 -4.94
C ARG A 99 3.21 -2.70 -5.20
N PHE A 100 3.62 -1.81 -6.10
CA PHE A 100 5.04 -1.61 -6.38
C PHE A 100 5.72 -0.88 -5.22
N THR A 101 5.09 0.18 -4.72
CA THR A 101 5.59 0.91 -3.55
C THR A 101 5.57 0.04 -2.29
N ALA A 102 4.51 -0.73 -2.05
CA ALA A 102 4.47 -1.67 -0.94
C ALA A 102 5.63 -2.68 -1.01
N ARG A 103 5.89 -3.29 -2.18
CA ARG A 103 7.04 -4.20 -2.37
C ARG A 103 8.39 -3.52 -2.14
N LEU A 104 8.53 -2.27 -2.57
CA LEU A 104 9.76 -1.50 -2.36
C LEU A 104 9.98 -1.26 -0.87
N ILE A 105 8.94 -0.83 -0.14
CA ILE A 105 8.97 -0.63 1.31
C ILE A 105 9.25 -1.96 2.03
N GLU A 106 8.65 -3.07 1.62
CA GLU A 106 8.90 -4.40 2.22
C GLU A 106 10.38 -4.79 2.21
N SER A 107 11.09 -4.41 1.14
CA SER A 107 12.53 -4.66 0.99
C SER A 107 13.42 -3.66 1.73
N SER A 108 12.86 -2.58 2.28
CA SER A 108 13.61 -1.53 2.95
C SER A 108 14.13 -1.98 4.33
N PRO A 109 15.40 -1.70 4.67
CA PRO A 109 15.94 -1.94 6.01
C PRO A 109 15.16 -1.20 7.11
N ALA A 110 14.58 -0.03 6.79
CA ALA A 110 13.79 0.74 7.74
C ALA A 110 12.49 -0.01 8.11
N TRP A 111 11.81 -0.56 7.10
CA TRP A 111 10.62 -1.38 7.31
C TRP A 111 10.93 -2.65 8.10
N LEU A 112 12.01 -3.37 7.76
CA LEU A 112 12.42 -4.57 8.47
C LEU A 112 12.67 -4.30 9.96
N ARG A 113 13.31 -3.18 10.30
CA ARG A 113 13.52 -2.79 11.71
C ARG A 113 12.22 -2.52 12.45
N LEU A 114 11.27 -1.84 11.80
CA LEU A 114 9.95 -1.55 12.38
C LEU A 114 9.13 -2.84 12.58
N ASN A 115 9.19 -3.75 11.61
CA ASN A 115 8.44 -5.00 11.66
C ASN A 115 9.04 -6.00 12.66
N LEU A 116 10.37 -6.01 12.83
CA LEU A 116 11.05 -6.77 13.89
C LEU A 116 10.63 -6.31 15.29
N GLY A 117 10.31 -5.02 15.46
CA GLY A 117 9.71 -4.48 16.69
C GLY A 117 8.24 -4.90 16.87
N ARG A 118 7.43 -4.82 15.80
CA ARG A 118 6.00 -5.20 15.83
C ARG A 118 5.77 -6.70 16.04
N GLY A 119 6.64 -7.57 15.53
CA GLY A 119 6.55 -9.02 15.70
C GLY A 119 6.58 -9.43 17.18
N LYS A 120 7.41 -8.79 18.01
CA LYS A 120 7.51 -9.07 19.45
C LYS A 120 6.27 -8.61 20.23
N THR A 121 5.68 -7.47 19.86
CA THR A 121 4.46 -6.96 20.52
C THR A 121 3.24 -7.80 20.14
N ARG A 122 3.16 -8.28 18.89
CA ARG A 122 2.06 -9.13 18.43
C ARG A 122 2.13 -10.55 19.01
N GLU A 123 3.32 -11.10 19.25
CA GLU A 123 3.46 -12.39 19.96
C GLU A 123 3.04 -12.32 21.42
N LEU A 124 3.34 -11.22 22.13
CA LEU A 124 2.89 -11.04 23.51
C LEU A 124 1.37 -10.84 23.61
N HIS A 125 0.78 -10.03 22.72
CA HIS A 125 -0.67 -9.81 22.73
C HIS A 125 -1.48 -10.97 22.13
N ALA A 126 -0.96 -11.72 21.15
CA ALA A 126 -1.63 -12.91 20.62
C ALA A 126 -1.65 -14.07 21.63
N ARG A 127 -0.70 -14.10 22.58
CA ARG A 127 -0.71 -15.07 23.69
C ARG A 127 -1.73 -14.68 24.76
N GLU A 128 -1.93 -13.39 25.00
CA GLU A 128 -2.85 -12.88 26.03
C GLU A 128 -4.32 -12.89 25.56
N VAL A 129 -4.58 -12.51 24.30
CA VAL A 129 -5.94 -12.45 23.71
C VAL A 129 -6.50 -13.84 23.33
N ARG A 130 -5.66 -14.88 23.22
CA ARG A 130 -6.13 -16.27 23.03
C ARG A 130 -6.82 -16.87 24.25
N THR A 131 -6.80 -16.19 25.39
CA THR A 131 -7.36 -16.71 26.65
C THR A 131 -8.80 -16.26 26.93
N GLU A 132 -9.35 -15.28 26.19
CA GLU A 132 -10.63 -14.64 26.56
C GLU A 132 -11.71 -14.62 25.48
N CYS A 133 -11.55 -15.33 24.36
CA CYS A 133 -12.65 -15.51 23.42
C CYS A 133 -12.98 -16.99 23.23
N VAL A 134 -14.18 -17.32 23.73
CA VAL A 134 -14.96 -18.57 23.59
C VAL A 134 -14.78 -19.57 24.74
N PRO A 135 -15.83 -19.84 25.54
CA PRO A 135 -15.89 -21.03 26.39
C PRO A 135 -15.72 -22.27 25.50
N THR A 136 -14.70 -23.07 25.78
CA THR A 136 -14.32 -24.30 25.04
C THR A 136 -15.42 -25.37 24.98
N GLU A 137 -16.57 -25.14 25.62
CA GLU A 137 -17.63 -26.13 25.79
C GLU A 137 -18.68 -26.14 24.66
N ILE A 138 -18.74 -25.13 23.78
CA ILE A 138 -19.84 -25.03 22.80
C ILE A 138 -19.49 -25.64 21.42
N ASN A 139 -18.21 -25.84 21.09
CA ASN A 139 -17.82 -26.36 19.76
C ASN A 139 -17.77 -27.90 19.66
N LYS A 140 -18.25 -28.65 20.65
CA LYS A 140 -18.36 -30.13 20.59
C LYS A 140 -19.75 -30.65 20.24
N ALA A 141 -20.62 -29.81 19.68
CA ALA A 141 -21.92 -30.24 19.17
C ALA A 141 -21.97 -30.09 17.63
N GLY A 142 -21.69 -31.19 16.93
CA GLY A 142 -22.43 -31.51 15.71
C GLY A 142 -21.88 -31.07 14.35
N MET A 143 -20.56 -30.89 14.17
CA MET A 143 -20.00 -30.98 12.81
C MET A 143 -19.45 -32.40 12.63
N PRO A 144 -19.99 -33.21 11.69
CA PRO A 144 -19.36 -34.48 11.35
C PRO A 144 -17.96 -34.16 10.86
N GLU A 145 -16.96 -34.72 11.53
CA GLU A 145 -15.57 -34.69 11.10
C GLU A 145 -15.50 -35.47 9.79
N ILE A 146 -15.63 -34.77 8.65
CA ILE A 146 -15.49 -35.39 7.34
C ILE A 146 -14.01 -35.73 7.18
N GLN A 147 -13.66 -36.96 7.55
CA GLN A 147 -12.35 -37.55 7.31
C GLN A 147 -12.20 -37.81 5.81
N TYR A 148 -11.91 -36.77 5.04
CA TYR A 148 -11.52 -36.96 3.65
C TYR A 148 -10.26 -37.80 3.59
N VAL A 149 -10.28 -38.87 2.79
CA VAL A 149 -9.13 -39.75 2.59
C VAL A 149 -7.93 -38.88 2.13
N PRO A 150 -6.73 -39.00 2.75
CA PRO A 150 -5.57 -38.16 2.41
C PRO A 150 -5.21 -38.13 0.92
N GLU A 151 -5.51 -39.21 0.20
CA GLU A 151 -5.32 -39.32 -1.25
C GLU A 151 -6.25 -38.40 -2.06
N TRP A 152 -7.47 -38.17 -1.60
CA TRP A 152 -8.41 -37.27 -2.25
C TRP A 152 -7.93 -35.82 -2.17
N ILE A 153 -7.44 -35.41 -0.99
CA ILE A 153 -6.87 -34.07 -0.77
C ILE A 153 -5.65 -33.86 -1.68
N ALA A 154 -4.74 -34.82 -1.75
CA ALA A 154 -3.56 -34.73 -2.60
C ALA A 154 -3.91 -34.58 -4.09
N LYS A 155 -4.91 -35.33 -4.57
CA LYS A 155 -5.37 -35.25 -5.97
C LYS A 155 -6.09 -33.93 -6.27
N ARG A 156 -6.87 -33.42 -5.32
CA ARG A 156 -7.51 -32.11 -5.39
C ARG A 156 -6.45 -30.99 -5.52
N ASP A 157 -5.44 -31.02 -4.66
CA ASP A 157 -4.42 -29.98 -4.62
C ASP A 157 -3.53 -30.02 -5.88
N ALA A 158 -3.32 -31.20 -6.47
CA ALA A 158 -2.66 -31.36 -7.77
C ALA A 158 -3.45 -30.71 -8.93
N ILE A 159 -4.79 -30.82 -8.92
CA ILE A 159 -5.67 -30.13 -9.88
C ILE A 159 -5.54 -28.62 -9.71
N TYR A 160 -5.69 -28.11 -8.49
CA TYR A 160 -5.62 -26.68 -8.23
C TYR A 160 -4.25 -26.09 -8.60
N SER A 161 -3.16 -26.81 -8.30
CA SER A 161 -1.81 -26.38 -8.67
C SER A 161 -1.61 -26.31 -10.18
N HIS A 162 -2.07 -27.30 -10.95
CA HIS A 162 -1.95 -27.26 -12.41
C HIS A 162 -2.87 -26.19 -13.05
N ALA A 163 -4.01 -25.87 -12.41
CA ALA A 163 -4.92 -24.83 -12.88
C ALA A 163 -4.35 -23.42 -12.61
N LEU A 164 -3.75 -23.22 -11.44
CA LEU A 164 -3.13 -21.95 -11.03
C LEU A 164 -1.73 -21.75 -11.63
N GLY A 165 -1.04 -22.84 -12.03
CA GLY A 165 0.30 -22.85 -12.62
C GLY A 165 0.41 -22.40 -14.08
N HIS A 166 -0.51 -21.56 -14.57
CA HIS A 166 -0.50 -20.96 -15.91
C HIS A 166 -0.66 -21.93 -17.12
N CYS A 167 -1.41 -23.03 -16.99
CA CYS A 167 -1.80 -23.81 -18.16
C CYS A 167 -2.80 -23.03 -19.04
N LYS A 168 -2.33 -22.26 -20.04
CA LYS A 168 -3.17 -21.45 -20.95
C LYS A 168 -4.24 -22.23 -21.72
N LYS A 169 -4.10 -23.56 -21.80
CA LYS A 169 -5.05 -24.47 -22.46
C LYS A 169 -6.11 -25.02 -21.50
N TRP A 170 -6.01 -24.71 -20.20
CA TRP A 170 -6.94 -25.16 -19.18
C TRP A 170 -7.88 -24.01 -18.77
N PHE A 171 -9.17 -24.19 -19.03
CA PHE A 171 -10.24 -23.32 -18.57
C PHE A 171 -11.43 -24.18 -18.09
N PRO A 172 -11.42 -24.61 -16.81
CA PRO A 172 -12.45 -25.46 -16.22
C PRO A 172 -13.90 -24.94 -16.39
N PRO A 173 -14.18 -23.62 -16.26
CA PRO A 173 -15.55 -23.11 -16.41
C PRO A 173 -16.18 -23.33 -17.80
N ALA A 174 -15.37 -23.49 -18.86
CA ALA A 174 -15.88 -23.85 -20.20
C ALA A 174 -15.56 -25.31 -20.58
N SER A 175 -15.31 -26.18 -19.60
CA SER A 175 -14.97 -27.60 -19.81
C SER A 175 -13.79 -27.83 -20.76
N ARG A 176 -12.84 -26.88 -20.82
CA ARG A 176 -11.64 -27.00 -21.65
C ARG A 176 -10.48 -27.45 -20.79
N TYR A 177 -9.99 -28.66 -21.04
CA TYR A 177 -8.88 -29.24 -20.28
C TYR A 177 -7.69 -29.47 -21.22
N SER A 178 -6.48 -29.18 -20.75
CA SER A 178 -5.28 -29.71 -21.38
C SER A 178 -5.25 -31.25 -21.18
N PRO A 179 -4.53 -32.01 -22.02
CA PRO A 179 -4.42 -33.46 -21.81
C PRO A 179 -3.93 -33.85 -20.41
N ALA A 180 -3.04 -33.04 -19.82
CA ALA A 180 -2.59 -33.20 -18.44
C ALA A 180 -3.70 -32.88 -17.42
N GLY A 181 -4.46 -31.79 -17.63
CA GLY A 181 -5.58 -31.43 -16.76
C GLY A 181 -6.73 -32.43 -16.80
N ALA A 182 -7.02 -33.02 -17.97
CA ALA A 182 -8.03 -34.07 -18.12
C ALA A 182 -7.65 -35.35 -17.35
N ARG A 183 -6.37 -35.74 -17.37
CA ARG A 183 -5.87 -36.88 -16.57
C ARG A 183 -5.98 -36.62 -15.08
N LEU A 184 -5.62 -35.41 -14.62
CA LEU A 184 -5.74 -35.04 -13.19
C LEU A 184 -7.21 -35.03 -12.75
N LEU A 185 -8.12 -34.50 -13.56
CA LEU A 185 -9.55 -34.51 -13.28
C LEU A 185 -10.09 -35.95 -13.14
N ALA A 186 -9.70 -36.85 -14.05
CA ALA A 186 -10.11 -38.26 -13.98
C ALA A 186 -9.59 -38.94 -12.68
N LEU A 187 -8.35 -38.64 -12.27
CA LEU A 187 -7.78 -39.18 -11.02
C LEU A 187 -8.53 -38.69 -9.79
N TYR A 188 -8.94 -37.42 -9.77
CA TYR A 188 -9.75 -36.85 -8.69
C TYR A 188 -11.18 -37.40 -8.66
N GLN A 189 -11.83 -37.54 -9.82
CA GLN A 189 -13.17 -38.12 -9.91
C GLN A 189 -13.21 -39.59 -9.49
N GLY A 190 -12.11 -40.33 -9.68
CA GLY A 190 -11.96 -41.71 -9.23
C GLY A 190 -11.41 -41.88 -7.81
N ALA A 191 -11.18 -40.79 -7.05
CA ALA A 191 -10.68 -40.88 -5.69
C ALA A 191 -11.84 -41.11 -4.70
N PRO A 192 -11.69 -42.05 -3.73
CA PRO A 192 -12.67 -42.23 -2.67
C PRO A 192 -12.71 -40.96 -1.80
N GLN A 193 -13.93 -40.47 -1.53
CA GLN A 193 -14.20 -39.24 -0.76
C GLN A 193 -14.32 -39.55 0.73
#